data_AF-A0A6N8XBD3-F1
#
_entry.id   AF-A0A6N8XBD3-F1
#
_cell.length_a   1.000
_cell.length_b   1.000
_cell.length_c   1.000
_cell.angle_alpha   90.00
_cell.angle_beta   90.00
_cell.angle_gamma   90.00
#
_symmetry.space_group_name_H-M   'P 1'
#
loop_
_entity.id
_entity.type
_entity.pdbx_description
1 polymer ?
#
loop_
_entity_poly.entity_id
_entity_poly.type
_entity_poly.pdbx_seq_one_letter_code
_entity_poly.pdbx_strand_id
1 'polypeptide(L)'
;MQMRAYPYFIDLRGDALNQDVAFTAAVPQVTMAWASPIDVDEEANAERTVTPLMTSSTASWRSTSTELTPDLDLTGEGTYTPEGEQGANTLAVMLEGRFESFFEQSPLAEGEQSPLAEGEQSPLAEDPSPEPAIDQTEAGEAATGEDGEEETDTLGTVTSVIDRSPESARLVLIGSASFVADQTVRMIGSADGMIYGNSSQLMANLVDWAVEDRSLLGIRARGHFNRTLEPMDADQQRVWEYVNYALALAGLALVFGLSRQRRLVRRNAYEAQLEALS
;
A
#
# COMPACT_ATOMS: atom_id res chain seq x y z
N MET A 1 -13.71 -1.27 23.17
CA MET A 1 -14.84 -1.88 22.42
C MET A 1 -14.21 -2.75 21.35
N GLN A 2 -14.73 -3.94 21.10
CA GLN A 2 -14.24 -4.75 19.97
C GLN A 2 -14.95 -4.30 18.70
N MET A 3 -14.20 -4.00 17.64
CA MET A 3 -14.79 -3.69 16.34
C MET A 3 -15.45 -4.97 15.80
N ARG A 4 -16.73 -4.91 15.40
CA ARG A 4 -17.35 -6.03 14.69
C ARG A 4 -16.74 -6.15 13.30
N ALA A 5 -16.58 -7.37 12.80
CA ALA A 5 -16.03 -7.61 11.47
C ALA A 5 -16.88 -6.87 10.42
N TYR A 6 -16.22 -6.04 9.61
CA TYR A 6 -16.85 -5.23 8.58
C TYR A 6 -16.23 -5.60 7.21
N PRO A 7 -16.90 -6.43 6.39
CA PRO A 7 -16.28 -7.05 5.20
C PRO A 7 -15.72 -6.06 4.17
N TYR A 8 -16.30 -4.86 4.07
CA TYR A 8 -15.83 -3.82 3.16
C TYR A 8 -14.53 -3.14 3.62
N PHE A 9 -14.01 -3.45 4.81
CA PHE A 9 -12.66 -3.09 5.24
C PHE A 9 -11.75 -4.29 5.05
N ILE A 10 -11.23 -4.43 3.83
CA ILE A 10 -10.42 -5.58 3.43
C ILE A 10 -9.03 -5.44 4.05
N ASP A 11 -8.73 -6.31 4.99
CA ASP A 11 -7.46 -6.33 5.72
C ASP A 11 -6.42 -7.17 4.96
N LEU A 12 -5.50 -6.51 4.27
CA LEU A 12 -4.47 -7.16 3.45
C LEU A 12 -3.19 -7.33 4.26
N ARG A 13 -2.76 -8.57 4.45
CA ARG A 13 -1.57 -8.98 5.20
C ARG A 13 -0.83 -10.08 4.47
N GLY A 14 0.46 -10.24 4.75
CA GLY A 14 1.20 -11.41 4.33
C GLY A 14 1.24 -11.57 2.80
N ASP A 15 0.63 -12.63 2.31
CA ASP A 15 0.66 -13.00 0.89
C ASP A 15 -0.43 -12.27 0.06
N ALA A 16 -1.33 -11.55 0.72
CA ALA A 16 -2.27 -10.61 0.08
C ALA A 16 -1.59 -9.33 -0.45
N LEU A 17 -0.32 -9.10 -0.07
CA LEU A 17 0.54 -8.01 -0.54
C LEU A 17 1.68 -8.63 -1.36
N ASN A 18 1.95 -8.12 -2.56
CA ASN A 18 3.07 -8.60 -3.38
C ASN A 18 4.41 -8.37 -2.66
N GLN A 19 5.22 -9.42 -2.52
CA GLN A 19 6.50 -9.39 -1.80
C GLN A 19 7.73 -9.18 -2.71
N ASP A 20 7.57 -9.31 -4.03
CA ASP A 20 8.64 -9.08 -5.01
C ASP A 20 8.80 -7.57 -5.31
N VAL A 21 7.72 -6.80 -5.12
CA VAL A 21 7.71 -5.34 -5.29
C VAL A 21 8.06 -4.64 -3.98
N ALA A 22 9.13 -3.84 -4.00
CA ALA A 22 9.72 -3.27 -2.78
C ALA A 22 8.76 -2.39 -1.95
N PHE A 23 7.92 -1.57 -2.60
CA PHE A 23 7.05 -0.63 -1.88
C PHE A 23 5.88 -1.30 -1.16
N THR A 24 5.37 -2.43 -1.69
CA THR A 24 4.35 -3.27 -1.04
C THR A 24 4.97 -4.18 0.03
N ALA A 25 6.13 -4.78 -0.24
CA ALA A 25 6.84 -5.63 0.72
C ALA A 25 7.28 -4.87 1.99
N ALA A 26 7.54 -3.56 1.87
CA ALA A 26 7.94 -2.70 2.99
C ALA A 26 6.80 -2.34 3.97
N VAL A 27 5.55 -2.76 3.71
CA VAL A 27 4.39 -2.48 4.57
C VAL A 27 3.81 -3.80 5.09
N PRO A 28 3.63 -3.99 6.41
CA PRO A 28 3.21 -5.28 6.97
C PRO A 28 1.72 -5.59 6.74
N GLN A 29 0.89 -4.56 6.59
CA GLN A 29 -0.57 -4.65 6.53
C GLN A 29 -1.15 -3.40 5.86
N VAL A 30 -2.19 -3.52 5.03
CA VAL A 30 -2.94 -2.39 4.46
C VAL A 30 -4.45 -2.67 4.54
N THR A 31 -5.23 -1.74 5.09
CA THR A 31 -6.71 -1.82 5.12
C THR A 31 -7.29 -1.10 3.91
N MET A 32 -7.81 -1.88 2.96
CA MET A 32 -8.48 -1.38 1.76
C MET A 32 -9.98 -1.20 2.03
N ALA A 33 -10.37 0.04 2.34
CA ALA A 33 -11.75 0.42 2.63
C ALA A 33 -12.56 0.64 1.34
N TRP A 34 -13.69 -0.05 1.20
CA TRP A 34 -14.63 0.03 0.06
C TRP A 34 -13.90 -0.06 -1.29
N ALA A 35 -13.03 -1.06 -1.44
CA ALA A 35 -12.25 -1.25 -2.64
C ALA A 35 -13.07 -1.89 -3.76
N SER A 36 -12.95 -1.33 -4.97
CA SER A 36 -13.40 -1.93 -6.21
C SER A 36 -12.37 -2.97 -6.71
N PRO A 37 -12.81 -4.15 -7.17
CA PRO A 37 -11.93 -5.10 -7.84
C PRO A 37 -11.46 -4.54 -9.19
N ILE A 38 -10.25 -4.93 -9.60
CA ILE A 38 -9.64 -4.53 -10.87
C ILE A 38 -9.56 -5.76 -11.77
N ASP A 39 -10.30 -5.72 -12.88
CA ASP A 39 -10.18 -6.68 -13.97
C ASP A 39 -9.20 -6.10 -15.02
N VAL A 40 -8.21 -6.89 -15.44
CA VAL A 40 -7.15 -6.45 -16.40
C VAL A 40 -7.37 -7.13 -17.74
N ASP A 41 -7.39 -6.35 -18.81
CA ASP A 41 -7.43 -6.85 -20.18
C ASP A 41 -6.05 -7.40 -20.59
N GLU A 42 -5.93 -8.71 -20.77
CA GLU A 42 -4.67 -9.37 -21.14
C GLU A 42 -4.25 -9.07 -22.59
N GLU A 43 -5.21 -8.90 -23.52
CA GLU A 43 -4.92 -8.64 -24.94
C GLU A 43 -4.39 -7.21 -25.12
N ALA A 44 -5.07 -6.22 -24.53
CA ALA A 44 -4.66 -4.83 -24.56
C ALA A 44 -3.32 -4.56 -23.82
N ASN A 45 -2.87 -5.51 -22.98
CA ASN A 45 -1.63 -5.40 -22.19
C ASN A 45 -0.56 -6.45 -22.56
N ALA A 46 -0.68 -7.15 -23.69
CA ALA A 46 0.25 -8.22 -24.10
C ALA A 46 1.72 -7.77 -24.22
N GLU A 47 1.97 -6.49 -24.50
CA GLU A 47 3.33 -5.89 -24.55
C GLU A 47 3.78 -5.24 -23.23
N ARG A 48 2.97 -5.31 -22.16
CA ARG A 48 3.23 -4.70 -20.85
C ARG A 48 3.47 -5.75 -19.78
N THR A 49 4.31 -5.42 -18.80
CA THR A 49 4.46 -6.25 -17.59
C THR A 49 3.32 -5.93 -16.64
N VAL A 50 2.40 -6.88 -16.47
CA VAL A 50 1.30 -6.80 -15.50
C VAL A 50 1.72 -7.43 -14.18
N THR A 51 1.79 -6.63 -13.12
CA THR A 51 2.16 -7.09 -11.76
C THR A 51 1.03 -6.81 -10.78
N PRO A 52 0.26 -7.82 -10.35
CA PRO A 52 -0.69 -7.68 -9.24
C PRO A 52 0.05 -7.27 -7.97
N LEU A 53 -0.39 -6.18 -7.33
CA LEU A 53 0.23 -5.63 -6.12
C LEU A 53 -0.49 -6.07 -4.84
N MET A 54 -1.81 -6.22 -4.93
CA MET A 54 -2.69 -6.52 -3.80
C MET A 54 -3.86 -7.40 -4.24
N THR A 55 -4.16 -8.43 -3.46
CA THR A 55 -5.20 -9.42 -3.79
C THR A 55 -6.01 -9.77 -2.55
N SER A 56 -7.34 -9.83 -2.68
CA SER A 56 -8.24 -10.24 -1.61
C SER A 56 -8.14 -11.74 -1.30
N SER A 57 -8.73 -12.18 -0.18
CA SER A 57 -8.83 -13.60 0.17
C SER A 57 -9.74 -14.36 -0.80
N THR A 58 -9.61 -15.69 -0.85
CA THR A 58 -10.50 -16.57 -1.65
C THR A 58 -11.95 -16.60 -1.17
N ALA A 59 -12.22 -16.19 0.07
CA ALA A 59 -13.57 -16.07 0.64
C ALA A 59 -14.23 -14.70 0.36
N SER A 60 -13.57 -13.81 -0.39
CA SER A 60 -14.12 -12.50 -0.75
C SER A 60 -15.17 -12.64 -1.84
N TRP A 61 -16.20 -11.79 -1.81
CA TRP A 61 -17.23 -11.72 -2.84
C TRP A 61 -17.32 -10.30 -3.42
N ARG A 62 -17.93 -10.17 -4.60
CA ARG A 62 -18.25 -8.88 -5.23
C ARG A 62 -19.73 -8.56 -4.92
N SER A 63 -20.04 -7.31 -4.58
CA SER A 63 -21.42 -6.81 -4.56
C SER A 63 -21.53 -5.53 -5.39
N THR A 64 -22.68 -5.32 -6.02
CA THR A 64 -23.05 -4.07 -6.71
C THR A 64 -23.97 -3.20 -5.87
N SER A 65 -24.34 -3.64 -4.67
CA SER A 65 -25.18 -2.89 -3.75
C SER A 65 -24.43 -1.68 -3.19
N THR A 66 -25.12 -0.54 -3.12
CA THR A 66 -24.67 0.63 -2.34
C THR A 66 -25.09 0.54 -0.88
N GLU A 67 -25.84 -0.50 -0.48
CA GLU A 67 -26.20 -0.72 0.91
C GLU A 67 -25.04 -1.36 1.66
N LEU A 68 -24.54 -0.63 2.63
CA LEU A 68 -23.33 -0.95 3.39
C LEU A 68 -23.63 -1.31 4.85
N THR A 69 -24.90 -1.18 5.26
CA THR A 69 -25.37 -1.63 6.58
C THR A 69 -25.65 -3.14 6.57
N PRO A 70 -25.37 -3.86 7.67
CA PRO A 70 -25.65 -5.28 7.75
C PRO A 70 -27.14 -5.55 7.96
N ASP A 71 -27.64 -6.65 7.39
CA ASP A 71 -28.97 -7.16 7.72
C ASP A 71 -28.99 -7.60 9.19
N LEU A 72 -29.89 -7.01 9.97
CA LEU A 72 -30.13 -7.40 11.36
C LEU A 72 -31.04 -8.62 11.39
N ASP A 73 -30.55 -9.70 12.00
CA ASP A 73 -31.35 -10.90 12.23
C ASP A 73 -32.40 -10.69 13.35
N LEU A 74 -33.17 -11.74 13.65
CA LEU A 74 -34.17 -11.71 14.73
C LEU A 74 -33.58 -11.59 16.15
N THR A 75 -32.26 -11.69 16.30
CA THR A 75 -31.54 -11.51 17.58
C THR A 75 -30.87 -10.13 17.70
N GLY A 76 -30.84 -9.34 16.61
CA GLY A 76 -30.17 -8.04 16.54
C GLY A 76 -28.68 -8.12 16.16
N GLU A 77 -28.21 -9.28 15.72
CA GLU A 77 -26.88 -9.47 15.16
C GLU A 77 -26.88 -9.09 13.67
N GLY A 78 -25.95 -8.23 13.29
CA GLY A 78 -25.78 -7.81 11.90
C GLY A 78 -24.96 -8.84 11.15
N THR A 79 -25.56 -9.45 10.13
CA THR A 79 -24.90 -10.44 9.26
C THR A 79 -24.69 -9.87 7.86
N TYR A 80 -23.63 -10.31 7.19
CA TYR A 80 -23.43 -10.08 5.76
C TYR A 80 -23.51 -11.42 5.06
N THR A 81 -24.44 -11.56 4.12
CA THR A 81 -24.55 -12.76 3.27
C THR A 81 -23.74 -12.52 2.00
N PRO A 82 -22.72 -13.35 1.69
CA PRO A 82 -21.98 -13.23 0.44
C PRO A 82 -22.89 -13.40 -0.77
N GLU A 83 -22.81 -12.46 -1.71
CA GLU A 83 -23.55 -12.48 -2.97
C GLU A 83 -22.68 -13.05 -4.10
N GLY A 84 -23.26 -13.90 -4.95
CA GLY A 84 -22.59 -14.40 -6.16
C GLY A 84 -21.44 -15.38 -5.89
N GLU A 85 -20.41 -15.31 -6.73
CA GLU A 85 -19.22 -16.17 -6.66
C GLU A 85 -18.17 -15.58 -5.70
N GLN A 86 -17.60 -16.46 -4.86
CA GLN A 86 -16.48 -16.10 -3.98
C GLN A 86 -15.15 -16.42 -4.67
N GLY A 87 -14.19 -15.50 -4.57
CA GLY A 87 -12.86 -15.66 -5.15
C GLY A 87 -11.90 -14.57 -4.70
N ALA A 88 -10.62 -14.81 -4.96
CA ALA A 88 -9.57 -13.81 -4.80
C ALA A 88 -9.69 -12.76 -5.92
N ASN A 89 -9.73 -11.48 -5.56
CA ASN A 89 -9.89 -10.35 -6.48
C ASN A 89 -8.66 -9.44 -6.41
N THR A 90 -8.17 -8.96 -7.55
CA THR A 90 -7.11 -7.95 -7.59
C THR A 90 -7.63 -6.61 -7.11
N LEU A 91 -6.95 -5.99 -6.14
CA LEU A 91 -7.33 -4.70 -5.53
C LEU A 91 -6.34 -3.58 -5.84
N ALA A 92 -5.12 -3.92 -6.26
CA ALA A 92 -4.17 -3.00 -6.84
C ALA A 92 -3.28 -3.72 -7.86
N VAL A 93 -2.91 -3.03 -8.94
CA VAL A 93 -2.08 -3.55 -10.02
C VAL A 93 -1.09 -2.50 -10.50
N MET A 94 0.08 -2.96 -10.95
CA MET A 94 1.10 -2.17 -11.62
C MET A 94 1.25 -2.64 -13.06
N LEU A 95 1.32 -1.70 -13.99
CA LEU A 95 1.61 -1.92 -15.40
C LEU A 95 2.93 -1.21 -15.72
N GLU A 96 3.93 -1.93 -16.23
CA GLU A 96 5.18 -1.34 -16.74
C GLU A 96 5.30 -1.57 -18.25
N GLY A 97 5.62 -0.54 -19.02
CA GLY A 97 5.79 -0.62 -20.47
C GLY A 97 5.35 0.65 -21.20
N ARG A 98 5.07 0.51 -22.50
CA ARG A 98 4.62 1.63 -23.35
C ARG A 98 3.10 1.79 -23.31
N PHE A 99 2.63 3.02 -23.10
CA PHE A 99 1.23 3.42 -23.19
C PHE A 99 1.04 4.33 -24.40
N GLU A 100 -0.07 4.13 -25.11
CA GLU A 100 -0.53 5.01 -26.18
C GLU A 100 -1.28 6.19 -25.58
N SER A 101 -1.17 7.36 -26.19
CA SER A 101 -1.84 8.56 -25.70
C SER A 101 -3.26 8.63 -26.20
N PHE A 102 -4.22 8.70 -25.27
CA PHE A 102 -5.60 9.01 -25.60
C PHE A 102 -5.74 10.35 -26.37
N PHE A 103 -4.76 11.26 -26.22
CA PHE A 103 -4.79 12.57 -26.86
C PHE A 103 -4.34 12.57 -28.32
N GLU A 104 -3.70 11.50 -28.83
CA GLU A 104 -3.39 11.34 -30.26
C GLU A 104 -4.65 11.40 -31.13
N GLN A 105 -5.78 10.89 -30.60
CA GLN A 105 -7.09 10.87 -31.26
C GLN A 105 -8.06 11.93 -30.71
N SER A 106 -7.58 12.86 -29.87
CA SER A 106 -8.41 13.91 -29.31
C SER A 106 -8.60 15.03 -30.34
N PRO A 107 -9.82 15.56 -30.53
CA PRO A 107 -10.05 16.73 -31.41
C PRO A 107 -9.36 18.02 -30.91
N LEU A 108 -8.73 18.01 -29.73
CA LEU A 108 -7.83 19.07 -29.27
C LEU A 108 -6.46 19.04 -29.96
N ALA A 109 -5.99 17.88 -30.42
CA ALA A 109 -4.70 17.73 -31.10
C ALA A 109 -4.69 18.34 -32.52
N GLU A 110 -5.83 18.36 -33.20
CA GLU A 110 -5.95 18.90 -34.57
C GLU A 110 -6.19 20.42 -34.62
N GLY A 111 -6.37 21.09 -33.47
CA GLY A 111 -6.99 22.43 -33.41
C GLY A 111 -6.17 23.57 -32.82
N GLU A 112 -5.16 23.32 -31.99
CA GLU A 112 -4.53 24.36 -31.17
C GLU A 112 -3.04 24.60 -31.49
N GLN A 113 -2.80 25.42 -32.51
CA GLN A 113 -1.73 26.42 -32.37
C GLN A 113 -2.11 27.31 -31.18
N SER A 114 -1.54 27.04 -30.01
CA SER A 114 -1.93 27.69 -28.77
C SER A 114 -1.78 29.21 -28.90
N PRO A 115 -2.85 30.02 -28.69
CA PRO A 115 -2.79 31.48 -28.80
C PRO A 115 -1.83 32.15 -27.78
N LEU A 116 -1.30 31.36 -26.84
CA LEU A 116 -0.31 31.78 -25.85
C LEU A 116 1.11 31.97 -26.45
N ALA A 117 1.35 31.60 -27.71
CA ALA A 117 2.64 31.78 -28.38
C ALA A 117 2.78 33.10 -29.16
N GLU A 118 1.69 33.82 -29.45
CA GLU A 118 1.71 35.09 -30.20
C GLU A 118 0.96 36.19 -29.43
N GLY A 119 1.64 36.99 -28.58
CA GLY A 119 0.91 38.08 -27.93
C GLY A 119 1.52 38.93 -26.81
N GLU A 120 2.81 38.89 -26.49
CA GLU A 120 3.41 39.86 -25.55
C GLU A 120 4.28 40.92 -26.25
N GLN A 121 3.68 41.60 -27.24
CA GLN A 121 4.14 42.93 -27.64
C GLN A 121 3.31 44.00 -26.93
N SER A 122 3.92 44.60 -25.90
CA SER A 122 3.37 45.70 -25.10
C SER A 122 2.91 46.89 -25.96
N PRO A 123 1.67 47.39 -25.78
CA PRO A 123 1.20 48.61 -26.44
C PRO A 123 0.90 49.73 -25.43
N LEU A 124 1.93 50.25 -24.74
CA LEU A 124 1.87 51.52 -24.02
C LEU A 124 3.11 52.37 -24.29
N ALA A 125 3.08 53.08 -25.43
CA ALA A 125 4.00 54.15 -25.75
C ALA A 125 3.22 55.38 -26.23
N GLU A 126 3.08 56.39 -25.37
CA GLU A 126 2.78 57.77 -25.75
C GLU A 126 3.91 58.67 -25.19
N ASP A 127 4.59 59.35 -26.11
CA ASP A 127 5.64 60.37 -25.92
C ASP A 127 4.95 61.77 -25.74
N PRO A 128 5.57 62.91 -25.28
CA PRO A 128 7.00 63.23 -25.40
C PRO A 128 7.73 64.12 -24.33
N SER A 129 9.05 63.89 -24.19
CA SER A 129 10.15 64.89 -23.95
C SER A 129 10.20 65.74 -22.63
N PRO A 130 11.32 66.43 -22.28
CA PRO A 130 12.74 65.99 -22.26
C PRO A 130 13.58 66.45 -21.02
N GLU A 131 14.53 65.60 -20.54
CA GLU A 131 15.82 65.91 -19.83
C GLU A 131 15.86 66.81 -18.54
N PRO A 132 17.00 66.97 -17.78
CA PRO A 132 18.36 66.36 -17.86
C PRO A 132 18.97 65.80 -16.53
N ALA A 133 20.16 65.17 -16.65
CA ALA A 133 21.22 64.96 -15.64
C ALA A 133 20.92 63.96 -14.48
N ILE A 134 21.91 63.28 -13.84
CA ILE A 134 23.34 63.63 -13.63
C ILE A 134 24.26 62.39 -13.75
N ASP A 135 25.49 62.64 -14.19
CA ASP A 135 26.66 61.75 -14.29
C ASP A 135 27.28 61.32 -12.94
N GLN A 136 27.89 60.13 -12.91
CA GLN A 136 29.20 59.85 -12.29
C GLN A 136 29.70 58.41 -12.57
N THR A 137 30.77 58.29 -13.36
CA THR A 137 32.09 57.65 -13.03
C THR A 137 32.13 56.66 -11.85
N GLU A 138 32.89 55.55 -11.77
CA GLU A 138 34.01 54.92 -12.52
C GLU A 138 34.27 53.56 -11.80
N ALA A 139 35.04 52.55 -12.24
CA ALA A 139 35.74 52.17 -13.48
C ALA A 139 36.02 50.64 -13.41
N GLY A 140 36.49 49.99 -14.49
CA GLY A 140 36.84 48.55 -14.43
C GLY A 140 37.08 47.85 -15.78
N GLU A 141 38.17 48.21 -16.46
CA GLU A 141 38.75 47.46 -17.60
C GLU A 141 39.11 46.01 -17.23
N ALA A 142 39.41 45.07 -18.16
CA ALA A 142 39.05 44.86 -19.57
C ALA A 142 39.80 43.58 -20.04
N ALA A 143 39.19 42.73 -20.85
CA ALA A 143 39.90 41.77 -21.72
C ALA A 143 38.96 41.29 -22.84
N THR A 144 39.46 41.20 -24.06
CA THR A 144 38.69 40.92 -25.27
C THR A 144 39.34 39.78 -26.05
N GLY A 145 38.53 38.96 -26.73
CA GLY A 145 38.97 37.86 -27.60
C GLY A 145 38.73 36.47 -26.98
N GLU A 146 38.36 35.43 -27.72
CA GLU A 146 38.10 35.28 -29.17
C GLU A 146 36.98 34.24 -29.39
N ASP A 147 36.50 34.15 -30.63
CA ASP A 147 35.41 33.31 -31.15
C ASP A 147 35.18 31.94 -30.47
N GLY A 148 33.92 31.71 -30.07
CA GLY A 148 33.40 30.40 -29.69
C GLY A 148 31.92 30.32 -30.05
N GLU A 149 31.54 29.29 -30.80
CA GLU A 149 30.15 29.05 -31.22
C GLU A 149 29.32 28.63 -30.00
N GLU A 150 28.55 29.55 -29.43
CA GLU A 150 27.53 29.19 -28.43
C GLU A 150 26.36 28.50 -29.15
N GLU A 151 26.37 27.16 -29.16
CA GLU A 151 25.13 26.38 -29.24
C GLU A 151 24.24 26.82 -28.08
N THR A 152 23.30 27.73 -28.36
CA THR A 152 22.22 28.04 -27.43
C THR A 152 21.40 26.78 -27.23
N ASP A 153 21.61 26.11 -26.09
CA ASP A 153 20.79 25.00 -25.61
C ASP A 153 19.33 25.47 -25.47
N THR A 154 18.57 25.33 -26.55
CA THR A 154 17.14 25.59 -26.55
C THR A 154 16.49 24.47 -25.75
N LEU A 155 16.40 24.66 -24.44
CA LEU A 155 15.55 23.88 -23.54
C LEU A 155 14.14 23.83 -24.14
N GLY A 156 13.87 22.71 -24.82
CA GLY A 156 12.84 22.67 -25.85
C GLY A 156 11.46 22.91 -25.25
N THR A 157 10.79 23.96 -25.71
CA THR A 157 9.36 24.15 -25.46
C THR A 157 8.62 23.01 -26.18
N VAL A 158 8.26 21.95 -25.43
CA VAL A 158 7.51 20.81 -25.96
C VAL A 158 6.08 21.25 -26.21
N THR A 159 5.83 21.86 -27.38
CA THR A 159 4.50 22.30 -27.84
C THR A 159 3.74 21.20 -28.60
N SER A 160 4.33 20.02 -28.77
CA SER A 160 3.71 18.86 -29.42
C SER A 160 2.94 18.00 -28.41
N VAL A 161 1.78 17.50 -28.81
CA VAL A 161 1.09 16.43 -28.11
C VAL A 161 2.04 15.23 -27.95
N ILE A 162 2.01 14.59 -26.79
CA ILE A 162 2.79 13.37 -26.55
C ILE A 162 1.94 12.19 -27.02
N ASP A 163 2.33 11.55 -28.11
CA ASP A 163 1.57 10.43 -28.71
C ASP A 163 1.74 9.11 -27.94
N ARG A 164 2.88 8.94 -27.24
CA ARG A 164 3.20 7.71 -26.50
C ARG A 164 4.12 7.95 -25.32
N SER A 165 4.03 7.08 -24.32
CA SER A 165 4.97 7.06 -23.20
C SER A 165 6.33 6.45 -23.59
N PRO A 166 7.39 6.71 -22.79
CA PRO A 166 8.59 5.88 -22.79
C PRO A 166 8.28 4.42 -22.44
N GLU A 167 9.17 3.50 -22.82
CA GLU A 167 9.10 2.07 -22.43
C GLU A 167 9.37 1.84 -20.94
N SER A 168 9.89 2.85 -20.23
CA SER A 168 10.07 2.85 -18.79
C SER A 168 8.88 3.43 -18.02
N ALA A 169 7.78 3.75 -18.70
CA ALA A 169 6.58 4.27 -18.03
C ALA A 169 5.92 3.21 -17.15
N ARG A 170 5.30 3.69 -16.08
CA ARG A 170 4.73 2.92 -14.98
C ARG A 170 3.37 3.49 -14.65
N LEU A 171 2.36 2.63 -14.57
CA LEU A 171 1.03 2.98 -14.09
C LEU A 171 0.69 2.09 -12.90
N VAL A 172 0.31 2.69 -11.78
CA VAL A 172 -0.17 1.96 -10.60
C VAL A 172 -1.62 2.36 -10.36
N LEU A 173 -2.51 1.38 -10.35
CA LEU A 173 -3.94 1.54 -10.07
C LEU A 173 -4.26 0.88 -8.74
N ILE A 174 -4.91 1.62 -7.84
CA ILE A 174 -5.37 1.14 -6.54
C ILE A 174 -6.90 1.29 -6.51
N GLY A 175 -7.62 0.21 -6.25
CA GLY A 175 -9.09 0.12 -6.32
C GLY A 175 -9.85 0.86 -5.22
N SER A 176 -9.19 1.63 -4.36
CA SER A 176 -9.82 2.44 -3.31
C SER A 176 -9.22 3.85 -3.30
N ALA A 177 -10.09 4.86 -3.29
CA ALA A 177 -9.70 6.23 -2.93
C ALA A 177 -9.72 6.45 -1.42
N SER A 178 -10.52 5.66 -0.68
CA SER A 178 -10.80 5.86 0.74
C SER A 178 -9.71 5.35 1.68
N PHE A 179 -8.81 4.46 1.23
CA PHE A 179 -7.78 3.84 2.08
C PHE A 179 -6.74 4.84 2.64
N VAL A 180 -6.52 5.96 1.93
CA VAL A 180 -5.66 7.08 2.34
C VAL A 180 -6.43 8.27 2.91
N ALA A 181 -7.77 8.24 2.87
CA ALA A 181 -8.58 9.34 3.34
C ALA A 181 -8.48 9.48 4.87
N ASP A 182 -8.08 10.66 5.32
CA ASP A 182 -7.96 11.11 6.71
C ASP A 182 -9.06 10.59 7.66
N GLN A 183 -10.33 10.65 7.23
CA GLN A 183 -11.46 10.19 8.02
C GLN A 183 -11.45 8.66 8.19
N THR A 184 -11.18 7.91 7.12
CA THR A 184 -11.08 6.45 7.13
C THR A 184 -9.90 5.99 7.98
N VAL A 185 -8.72 6.61 7.78
CA VAL A 185 -7.50 6.32 8.53
C VAL A 185 -7.70 6.57 10.03
N ARG A 186 -8.32 7.70 10.40
CA ARG A 186 -8.69 7.98 11.80
C ARG A 186 -9.70 6.98 12.35
N MET A 187 -10.69 6.55 11.55
CA MET A 187 -11.70 5.58 11.99
C MET A 187 -11.07 4.20 12.26
N ILE A 188 -10.22 3.71 11.34
CA ILE A 188 -9.46 2.45 11.49
C ILE A 188 -8.55 2.54 12.73
N GLY A 189 -7.75 3.60 12.86
CA GLY A 189 -6.86 3.78 14.02
C GLY A 189 -7.60 3.89 15.36
N SER A 190 -8.77 4.54 15.37
CA SER A 190 -9.57 4.70 16.59
C SER A 190 -10.11 3.38 17.15
N ALA A 191 -10.28 2.35 16.31
CA ALA A 191 -10.75 1.04 16.73
C ALA A 191 -9.69 0.26 17.53
N ASP A 192 -8.42 0.42 17.15
CA ASP A 192 -7.26 -0.24 17.80
C ASP A 192 -6.57 0.66 18.85
N GLY A 193 -7.01 1.91 18.98
CA GLY A 193 -6.41 2.91 19.88
C GLY A 193 -5.04 3.44 19.41
N MET A 194 -4.68 3.20 18.16
CA MET A 194 -3.34 3.46 17.59
C MET A 194 -3.41 4.41 16.39
N ILE A 195 -2.30 5.09 16.09
CA ILE A 195 -2.19 5.89 14.87
C ILE A 195 -1.93 4.94 13.70
N TYR A 196 -2.91 4.83 12.79
CA TYR A 196 -2.81 3.99 11.61
C TYR A 196 -1.95 4.67 10.52
N GLY A 197 -0.68 4.28 10.40
CA GLY A 197 0.28 4.88 9.46
C GLY A 197 0.52 4.12 8.15
N ASN A 198 -0.05 2.92 8.00
CA ASN A 198 0.38 2.01 6.92
C ASN A 198 -0.02 2.50 5.52
N SER A 199 -1.22 3.08 5.34
CA SER A 199 -1.66 3.63 4.04
C SER A 199 -0.78 4.79 3.58
N SER A 200 -0.39 5.69 4.49
CA SER A 200 0.49 6.82 4.14
C SER A 200 1.94 6.38 3.93
N GLN A 201 2.43 5.39 4.68
CA GLN A 201 3.72 4.76 4.43
C GLN A 201 3.77 4.08 3.06
N LEU A 202 2.72 3.37 2.66
CA LEU A 202 2.61 2.78 1.32
C LEU A 202 2.70 3.86 0.23
N MET A 203 1.94 4.95 0.37
CA MET A 203 1.98 6.04 -0.61
C MET A 203 3.34 6.72 -0.66
N ALA A 204 4.00 6.94 0.48
CA ALA A 204 5.36 7.47 0.52
C ALA A 204 6.35 6.53 -0.19
N ASN A 205 6.29 5.23 0.10
CA ASN A 205 7.13 4.21 -0.56
C ASN A 205 6.85 4.13 -2.07
N LEU A 206 5.59 4.25 -2.50
CA LEU A 206 5.18 4.22 -3.90
C LEU A 206 5.69 5.45 -4.66
N VAL A 207 5.60 6.64 -4.06
CA VAL A 207 6.13 7.88 -4.66
C VAL A 207 7.66 7.85 -4.72
N ASP A 208 8.33 7.39 -3.66
CA ASP A 208 9.79 7.16 -3.66
C ASP A 208 10.17 6.21 -4.80
N TRP A 209 9.52 5.06 -4.90
CA TRP A 209 9.75 4.05 -5.94
C TRP A 209 9.43 4.52 -7.37
N ALA A 210 8.43 5.39 -7.54
CA ALA A 210 8.05 5.94 -8.84
C ALA A 210 9.06 7.00 -9.35
N VAL A 211 9.79 7.65 -8.45
CA VAL A 211 10.84 8.65 -8.74
C VAL A 211 12.25 8.01 -8.73
N GLU A 212 12.46 6.94 -7.97
CA GLU A 212 13.76 6.26 -7.79
C GLU A 212 14.23 5.57 -9.08
N ASP A 213 15.49 5.82 -9.45
CA ASP A 213 16.13 5.19 -10.60
C ASP A 213 16.28 3.67 -10.39
N ARG A 214 16.14 2.91 -11.49
CA ARG A 214 16.12 1.44 -11.53
C ARG A 214 17.35 0.80 -10.88
N SER A 215 18.45 1.54 -10.79
CA SER A 215 19.74 1.10 -10.23
C SER A 215 19.73 0.88 -8.70
N LEU A 216 18.87 1.57 -7.94
CA LEU A 216 18.87 1.51 -6.46
C LEU A 216 17.85 0.52 -5.88
N LEU A 217 16.77 0.26 -6.62
CA LEU A 217 15.67 -0.65 -6.24
C LEU A 217 16.13 -2.07 -5.87
N GLY A 218 17.16 -2.59 -6.55
CA GLY A 218 17.65 -3.97 -6.38
C GLY A 218 18.36 -4.27 -5.04
N ILE A 219 18.64 -3.26 -4.22
CA ILE A 219 19.38 -3.39 -2.95
C ILE A 219 18.43 -3.35 -1.73
N ARG A 220 17.39 -2.50 -1.77
CA ARG A 220 16.46 -2.28 -0.64
C ARG A 220 15.56 -3.50 -0.34
N ALA A 221 15.11 -4.22 -1.37
CA ALA A 221 14.14 -5.32 -1.24
C ALA A 221 14.60 -6.52 -0.39
N ARG A 222 15.90 -6.73 -0.18
CA ARG A 222 16.46 -7.89 0.55
C ARG A 222 16.57 -7.67 2.07
N GLY A 223 16.06 -6.55 2.59
CA GLY A 223 16.27 -6.08 3.95
C GLY A 223 15.11 -6.23 4.94
N HIS A 224 14.12 -7.11 4.70
CA HIS A 224 12.92 -7.22 5.55
C HIS A 224 12.90 -8.48 6.42
N PHE A 225 13.59 -8.40 7.56
CA PHE A 225 13.43 -9.37 8.65
C PHE A 225 12.28 -8.98 9.59
N ASN A 226 11.69 -10.01 10.20
CA ASN A 226 10.78 -9.95 11.34
C ASN A 226 9.31 -9.60 11.04
N ARG A 227 8.64 -10.41 10.19
CA ARG A 227 7.20 -10.69 10.37
C ARG A 227 7.02 -11.33 11.76
N THR A 228 6.67 -10.53 12.76
CA THR A 228 6.39 -11.00 14.12
C THR A 228 5.07 -11.76 14.15
N LEU A 229 5.15 -13.09 13.95
CA LEU A 229 4.07 -14.09 14.01
C LEU A 229 2.80 -13.76 13.20
N GLU A 230 2.47 -14.66 12.27
CA GLU A 230 1.23 -14.54 11.51
C GLU A 230 0.01 -14.50 12.45
N PRO A 231 -0.86 -13.48 12.35
CA PRO A 231 -1.98 -13.31 13.25
C PRO A 231 -2.98 -14.45 13.03
N MET A 232 -3.08 -15.35 14.02
CA MET A 232 -3.95 -16.51 13.95
C MET A 232 -5.42 -16.10 14.04
N ASP A 233 -6.27 -16.79 13.26
CA ASP A 233 -7.72 -16.62 13.35
C ASP A 233 -8.26 -17.04 14.73
N ALA A 234 -9.37 -16.45 15.15
CA ALA A 234 -9.93 -16.58 16.49
C ALA A 234 -10.37 -18.01 16.83
N ASP A 235 -10.79 -18.81 15.85
CA ASP A 235 -11.05 -20.25 16.03
C ASP A 235 -9.75 -21.03 16.21
N GLN A 236 -8.73 -20.71 15.41
CA GLN A 236 -7.42 -21.37 15.49
C GLN A 236 -6.70 -21.07 16.82
N GLN A 237 -6.78 -19.83 17.30
CA GLN A 237 -6.28 -19.44 18.62
C GLN A 237 -6.95 -20.24 19.75
N ARG A 238 -8.28 -20.40 19.69
CA ARG A 238 -9.04 -21.20 20.67
C ARG A 238 -8.62 -22.66 20.69
N VAL A 239 -8.36 -23.28 19.52
CA VAL A 239 -7.85 -24.66 19.45
C VAL A 239 -6.50 -24.78 20.17
N TRP A 240 -5.56 -23.88 19.89
CA TRP A 240 -4.24 -23.90 20.55
C TRP A 240 -4.32 -23.65 22.05
N GLU A 241 -5.21 -22.74 22.50
CA GLU A 241 -5.47 -22.48 23.91
C GLU A 241 -6.01 -23.74 24.62
N TYR A 242 -7.03 -24.42 24.05
CA TYR A 242 -7.56 -25.66 24.62
C TYR A 242 -6.53 -26.79 24.65
N VAL A 243 -5.72 -26.95 23.60
CA VAL A 243 -4.63 -27.94 23.57
C VAL A 243 -3.61 -27.67 24.68
N ASN A 244 -3.23 -26.41 24.88
CA ASN A 244 -2.28 -26.03 25.93
C ASN A 244 -2.86 -26.29 27.35
N TYR A 245 -4.13 -25.94 27.59
CA TYR A 245 -4.79 -26.26 28.86
C TYR A 245 -4.95 -27.77 29.09
N ALA A 246 -5.25 -28.55 28.05
CA ALA A 246 -5.32 -30.01 28.14
C ALA A 246 -3.95 -30.63 28.50
N LEU A 247 -2.87 -30.14 27.89
CA LEU A 247 -1.49 -30.55 28.21
C LEU A 247 -1.11 -30.17 29.65
N ALA A 248 -1.47 -28.96 30.10
CA ALA A 248 -1.23 -28.52 31.48
C ALA A 248 -1.98 -29.40 32.51
N LEU A 249 -3.25 -29.71 32.25
CA LEU A 249 -4.05 -30.63 33.08
C LEU A 249 -3.47 -32.05 33.09
N ALA A 250 -3.07 -32.58 31.94
CA ALA A 250 -2.44 -33.90 31.83
C ALA A 250 -1.11 -33.95 32.62
N GLY A 251 -0.28 -32.92 32.53
CA GLY A 251 0.95 -32.79 33.32
C GLY A 251 0.69 -32.76 34.82
N LEU A 252 -0.32 -31.99 35.26
CA LEU A 252 -0.70 -31.91 36.67
C LEU A 252 -1.26 -33.25 37.20
N ALA A 253 -2.09 -33.93 36.41
CA ALA A 253 -2.59 -35.27 36.73
C ALA A 253 -1.47 -36.32 36.83
N LEU A 254 -0.47 -36.26 35.94
CA LEU A 254 0.70 -37.13 35.97
C LEU A 254 1.55 -36.91 37.23
N VAL A 255 1.85 -35.65 37.57
CA VAL A 255 2.57 -35.31 38.81
C VAL A 255 1.79 -35.74 40.05
N PHE A 256 0.47 -35.53 40.07
CA PHE A 256 -0.40 -35.98 41.16
C PHE A 256 -0.37 -37.51 41.31
N GLY A 257 -0.53 -38.25 40.22
CA GLY A 257 -0.48 -39.71 40.18
C GLY A 257 0.84 -40.27 40.72
N LEU A 258 1.98 -39.77 40.21
CA LEU A 258 3.32 -40.15 40.70
C LEU A 258 3.51 -39.81 42.18
N SER A 259 3.03 -38.65 42.65
CA SER A 259 3.13 -38.26 44.06
C SER A 259 2.30 -39.19 44.97
N ARG A 260 1.11 -39.59 44.53
CA ARG A 260 0.22 -40.51 45.25
C ARG A 260 0.80 -41.91 45.32
N GLN A 261 1.33 -42.43 44.21
CA GLN A 261 1.97 -43.73 44.16
C GLN A 261 3.22 -43.78 45.06
N ARG A 262 4.09 -42.74 45.02
CA ARG A 262 5.25 -42.64 45.92
C ARG A 262 4.86 -42.55 47.40
N ARG A 263 3.76 -41.87 47.74
CA ARG A 263 3.24 -41.83 49.13
C ARG A 263 2.73 -43.20 49.59
N LEU A 264 2.03 -43.95 48.73
CA LEU A 264 1.56 -45.30 49.05
C LEU A 264 2.73 -46.28 49.25
N VAL A 265 3.68 -46.33 48.32
CA VAL A 265 4.86 -47.22 48.44
C VAL A 265 5.68 -46.90 49.71
N ARG A 266 5.83 -45.62 50.08
CA ARG A 266 6.49 -45.23 51.33
C ARG A 266 5.74 -45.71 52.57
N ARG A 267 4.41 -45.66 52.59
CA ARG A 267 3.61 -46.16 53.73
C ARG A 267 3.82 -47.66 53.95
N ASN A 268 3.70 -48.45 52.89
CA ASN A 268 3.91 -49.90 52.95
C ASN A 268 5.34 -50.25 53.42
N ALA A 269 6.34 -49.46 53.03
CA ALA A 269 7.72 -49.65 53.48
C ALA A 269 7.93 -49.34 54.98
N TYR A 270 7.23 -48.34 55.53
CA TYR A 270 7.25 -48.06 56.97
C TYR A 270 6.45 -49.09 57.78
N GLU A 271 5.32 -49.56 57.26
CA GLU A 271 4.52 -50.63 57.88
C GLU A 271 5.34 -51.93 57.99
N ALA A 272 6.04 -52.32 56.92
CA ALA A 272 6.96 -53.48 56.95
C ALA A 272 8.17 -53.32 57.90
N GLN A 273 8.63 -52.09 58.15
CA GLN A 273 9.69 -51.83 59.15
C GLN A 273 9.18 -51.89 60.59
N LEU A 274 7.91 -51.56 60.83
CA LEU A 274 7.28 -51.67 62.14
C LEU A 274 6.98 -53.12 62.51
N GLU A 275 6.51 -53.95 61.57
CA GLU A 275 6.34 -55.40 61.78
C GLU A 275 7.67 -56.13 62.00
N ALA A 276 8.78 -55.62 61.45
CA ALA A 276 10.12 -56.17 61.67
C ALA A 276 10.76 -55.76 63.02
N LEU A 277 10.10 -54.90 63.81
CA LEU A 277 10.58 -54.36 65.09
C LEU A 277 9.70 -54.77 66.30
N SER A 278 8.66 -55.57 66.08
CA SER A 278 7.76 -56.14 67.10
C SER A 278 8.02 -57.63 67.34
#